data_AF-A0A836KIA5-F1
#
_entry.id   AF-A0A836KIA5-F1
#
_cell.length_a   1.000
_cell.length_b   1.000
_cell.length_c   1.000
_cell.angle_alpha   90.00
_cell.angle_beta   90.00
_cell.angle_gamma   90.00
#
_symmetry.space_group_name_H-M   'P 1'
#
loop_
_entity.id
_entity.type
_entity.pdbx_description
1 polymer ?
#
loop_
_entity_poly.entity_id
_entity_poly.type
_entity_poly.pdbx_seq_one_letter_code
_entity_poly.pdbx_strand_id
1 'polypeptide(L)'
;MSEAVVRAERELYAYVMALQSALQAATEDAMPQSIWDGAREDDGALAGTATDDKYHSGVPDTLIQQVERETALERRRIHELVRRQLAPQRASLRAAIVQLGGGQDPSGNVIDVPVTVLDQEIAAAATESAELGRRMVELYDEAALLATRIEAEVMSKSVPSP
;
A
#
# COMPACT_ATOMS: atom_id res chain seq x y z
N MET A 1 -14.06 -3.94 16.18
CA MET A 1 -13.00 -4.06 15.16
C MET A 1 -11.72 -3.48 15.73
N SER A 2 -10.57 -4.09 15.44
CA SER A 2 -9.26 -3.55 15.82
C SER A 2 -8.98 -2.24 15.06
N GLU A 3 -8.31 -1.28 15.71
CA GLU A 3 -7.90 -0.02 15.08
C GLU A 3 -7.04 -0.25 13.83
N ALA A 4 -6.19 -1.28 13.84
CA ALA A 4 -5.37 -1.67 12.70
C ALA A 4 -6.22 -2.10 11.49
N VAL A 5 -7.33 -2.81 11.73
CA VAL A 5 -8.26 -3.24 10.67
C VAL A 5 -8.96 -2.03 10.06
N VAL A 6 -9.48 -1.13 10.90
CA VAL A 6 -10.13 0.11 10.45
C VAL A 6 -9.16 0.98 9.64
N ARG A 7 -7.89 1.04 10.05
CA ARG A 7 -6.85 1.74 9.29
C ARG A 7 -6.63 1.11 7.92
N ALA A 8 -6.44 -0.20 7.85
CA ALA A 8 -6.24 -0.90 6.59
C ALA A 8 -7.43 -0.74 5.62
N GLU A 9 -8.65 -0.79 6.13
CA GLU A 9 -9.87 -0.53 5.35
C GLU A 9 -9.89 0.89 4.78
N ARG A 10 -9.50 1.90 5.57
CA ARG A 10 -9.39 3.30 5.10
C ARG A 10 -8.34 3.47 4.01
N GLU A 11 -7.17 2.86 4.18
CA GLU A 11 -6.10 2.91 3.18
C GLU A 11 -6.49 2.16 1.89
N LEU A 12 -7.23 1.05 2.01
CA LEU A 12 -7.76 0.32 0.86
C LEU A 12 -8.77 1.18 0.10
N TYR A 13 -9.70 1.80 0.81
CA TYR A 13 -10.67 2.73 0.21
C TYR A 13 -9.95 3.89 -0.49
N ALA A 14 -8.98 4.52 0.16
CA ALA A 14 -8.20 5.60 -0.43
C ALA A 14 -7.46 5.16 -1.72
N TYR A 15 -6.89 3.96 -1.72
CA TYR A 15 -6.23 3.41 -2.90
C TYR A 15 -7.22 3.11 -4.05
N VAL A 16 -8.39 2.54 -3.75
CA VAL A 16 -9.44 2.30 -4.75
C VAL A 16 -9.94 3.62 -5.33
N MET A 17 -10.18 4.63 -4.50
CA MET A 17 -10.59 5.96 -4.97
C MET A 17 -9.52 6.61 -5.84
N ALA A 18 -8.24 6.47 -5.48
CA ALA A 18 -7.14 6.97 -6.30
C ALA A 18 -7.04 6.23 -7.64
N LEU A 19 -7.27 4.91 -7.67
CA LEU A 19 -7.35 4.13 -8.90
C LEU A 19 -8.49 4.59 -9.80
N GLN A 20 -9.68 4.76 -9.23
CA GLN A 20 -10.84 5.24 -9.96
C GLN A 20 -10.60 6.63 -10.54
N SER A 21 -10.03 7.54 -9.75
CA SER A 21 -9.70 8.90 -10.19
C SER A 21 -8.64 8.90 -11.30
N ALA A 22 -7.57 8.10 -11.16
CA ALA A 22 -6.53 8.01 -12.17
C ALA A 22 -7.04 7.38 -13.48
N LEU A 23 -7.91 6.37 -13.39
CA LEU A 23 -8.58 5.77 -14.54
C LEU A 23 -9.52 6.77 -15.23
N GLN A 24 -10.33 7.50 -14.45
CA GLN A 24 -11.22 8.51 -14.99
C GLN A 24 -10.43 9.61 -15.72
N ALA A 25 -9.37 10.15 -15.11
CA ALA A 25 -8.52 11.15 -15.73
C ALA A 25 -7.90 10.62 -17.04
N ALA A 26 -7.34 9.41 -17.02
CA ALA A 26 -6.79 8.79 -18.22
C ALA A 26 -7.85 8.55 -19.31
N THR A 27 -9.10 8.26 -18.94
CA THR A 27 -10.20 8.01 -19.88
C THR A 27 -10.75 9.29 -20.49
N GLU A 28 -10.94 10.35 -19.68
CA GLU A 28 -11.36 11.68 -20.16
C GLU A 28 -10.34 12.25 -21.16
N ASP A 29 -9.06 12.02 -20.89
CA ASP A 29 -7.95 12.46 -21.72
C ASP A 29 -7.77 11.66 -23.01
N ALA A 30 -8.14 10.38 -23.01
CA ALA A 30 -8.10 9.50 -24.18
C ALA A 30 -9.31 9.68 -25.10
N MET A 31 -10.38 10.38 -24.66
CA MET A 31 -11.52 10.65 -25.51
C MET A 31 -11.20 11.75 -26.54
N PRO A 32 -11.40 11.49 -27.85
CA PRO A 32 -11.29 12.52 -28.87
C PRO A 32 -12.22 13.69 -28.55
N GLN A 33 -11.69 14.91 -28.55
CA GLN A 33 -12.49 16.15 -28.37
C GLN A 33 -13.65 16.25 -29.39
N SER A 34 -13.54 15.59 -30.54
CA SER A 34 -14.59 15.51 -31.57
C SER A 34 -15.87 14.80 -31.11
N ILE A 35 -15.83 13.96 -30.07
CA ILE A 35 -17.04 13.33 -29.50
C ILE A 35 -17.82 14.34 -28.65
N TRP A 36 -17.14 15.36 -28.11
CA TRP A 36 -17.74 16.42 -27.31
C TRP A 36 -18.21 17.61 -28.16
N ASP A 37 -17.51 17.90 -29.26
CA ASP A 37 -17.86 18.97 -30.21
C ASP A 37 -18.88 18.54 -31.28
N GLY A 38 -19.13 17.24 -31.45
CA GLY A 38 -19.95 16.64 -32.52
C GLY A 38 -21.47 16.76 -32.40
N ALA A 39 -22.00 17.71 -31.61
CA ALA A 39 -23.44 18.03 -31.59
C ALA A 39 -23.81 19.29 -32.39
N ARG A 40 -22.85 19.92 -33.09
CA ARG A 40 -23.13 21.06 -33.97
C ARG A 40 -22.32 21.00 -35.26
N GLU A 41 -23.05 20.78 -36.35
CA GLU A 41 -22.74 21.12 -37.75
C GLU A 41 -21.61 20.24 -38.36
N ASP A 42 -21.82 19.52 -39.45
CA ASP A 42 -22.15 20.11 -40.76
C ASP A 42 -22.89 19.10 -41.66
N ASP A 43 -24.08 19.51 -42.10
CA ASP A 43 -24.92 18.84 -43.09
C ASP A 43 -24.72 19.63 -44.39
N GLY A 44 -23.72 19.27 -45.21
CA GLY A 44 -23.40 20.10 -46.38
C GLY A 44 -22.21 19.69 -47.25
N ALA A 45 -22.49 18.88 -48.27
CA ALA A 45 -21.94 18.94 -49.65
C ALA A 45 -20.39 18.86 -49.83
N LEU A 46 -19.80 17.98 -50.63
CA LEU A 46 -19.99 17.82 -52.08
C LEU A 46 -19.25 16.57 -52.58
N ALA A 47 -19.85 15.92 -53.57
CA ALA A 47 -19.24 14.92 -54.44
C ALA A 47 -18.12 15.51 -55.32
N GLY A 48 -17.10 14.69 -55.65
CA GLY A 48 -16.07 15.09 -56.62
C GLY A 48 -14.96 14.06 -56.88
N THR A 49 -15.28 13.05 -57.70
CA THR A 49 -14.44 12.37 -58.72
C THR A 49 -12.93 12.10 -58.53
N ALA A 50 -12.62 10.79 -58.55
CA ALA A 50 -11.60 10.09 -59.36
C ALA A 50 -10.18 10.66 -59.50
N THR A 51 -9.18 9.86 -59.10
CA THR A 51 -8.26 9.18 -60.03
C THR A 51 -7.43 8.12 -59.32
N ASP A 52 -7.34 6.98 -60.00
CA ASP A 52 -6.44 5.85 -59.79
C ASP A 52 -4.99 6.33 -59.71
N ASP A 53 -4.34 6.18 -58.56
CA ASP A 53 -2.89 6.27 -58.50
C ASP A 53 -2.31 5.41 -57.38
N LYS A 54 -1.22 4.77 -57.76
CA LYS A 54 -0.57 3.62 -57.14
C LYS A 54 0.25 4.07 -55.92
N TYR A 55 -0.39 4.33 -54.79
CA TYR A 55 0.31 4.76 -53.57
C TYR A 55 0.63 3.60 -52.63
N HIS A 56 1.93 3.28 -52.58
CA HIS A 56 2.70 2.63 -51.53
C HIS A 56 1.92 2.14 -50.29
N SER A 57 1.84 0.81 -50.13
CA SER A 57 1.34 0.11 -48.95
C SER A 57 2.28 0.19 -47.73
N GLY A 58 2.94 1.33 -47.53
CA GLY A 58 3.72 1.63 -46.34
C GLY A 58 3.10 2.84 -45.69
N VAL A 59 2.67 2.72 -44.44
CA VAL A 59 2.28 3.87 -43.62
C VAL A 59 3.38 4.93 -43.79
N PRO A 60 3.08 6.16 -44.26
CA PRO A 60 4.08 7.21 -44.41
C PRO A 60 4.93 7.30 -43.13
N ASP A 61 6.25 7.33 -43.25
CA ASP A 61 7.17 7.37 -42.10
C ASP A 61 6.82 8.49 -41.10
N THR A 62 6.17 9.55 -41.56
CA THR A 62 5.66 10.65 -40.75
C THR A 62 4.51 10.27 -39.81
N LEU A 63 3.62 9.36 -40.23
CA LEU A 63 2.53 8.84 -39.39
C LEU A 63 3.06 7.85 -38.34
N ILE A 64 4.04 7.02 -38.71
CA ILE A 64 4.72 6.13 -37.75
C ILE A 64 5.42 6.97 -36.67
N GLN A 65 6.20 7.97 -37.07
CA GLN A 65 6.87 8.89 -36.14
C GLN A 65 5.88 9.67 -35.26
N GLN A 66 4.71 10.05 -35.80
CA GLN A 66 3.66 10.70 -35.02
C GLN A 66 3.09 9.77 -33.96
N VAL A 67 2.74 8.53 -34.32
CA VAL A 67 2.22 7.53 -33.37
C VAL A 67 3.25 7.22 -32.28
N GLU A 68 4.52 7.07 -32.63
CA GLU A 68 5.59 6.87 -31.65
C GLU A 68 5.72 8.04 -30.67
N ARG A 69 5.62 9.28 -31.18
CA ARG A 69 5.66 10.49 -30.36
C ARG A 69 4.47 10.59 -29.42
N GLU A 70 3.25 10.33 -29.92
CA GLU A 70 2.02 10.34 -29.13
C GLU A 70 2.06 9.24 -28.05
N THR A 71 2.49 8.03 -28.42
CA THR A 71 2.66 6.91 -27.48
C THR A 71 3.68 7.23 -26.39
N ALA A 72 4.79 7.90 -26.74
CA ALA A 72 5.81 8.29 -25.77
C ALA A 72 5.30 9.37 -24.80
N LEU A 73 4.50 10.33 -25.27
CA LEU A 73 3.85 11.33 -24.43
C LEU A 73 2.83 10.68 -23.49
N GLU A 74 2.01 9.77 -24.01
CA GLU A 74 0.99 9.08 -23.21
C GLU A 74 1.63 8.19 -22.14
N ARG A 75 2.70 7.46 -22.48
CA ARG A 75 3.48 6.71 -21.49
C ARG A 75 4.02 7.60 -20.38
N ARG A 76 4.56 8.78 -20.69
CA ARG A 76 5.04 9.73 -19.68
C ARG A 76 3.91 10.22 -18.78
N ARG A 77 2.76 10.53 -19.37
CA ARG A 77 1.56 10.98 -18.67
C ARG A 77 1.03 9.93 -17.69
N ILE A 78 0.83 8.70 -18.17
CA ILE A 78 0.43 7.56 -17.34
C ILE A 78 1.45 7.36 -16.21
N HIS A 79 2.73 7.46 -16.51
CA HIS A 79 3.78 7.32 -15.49
C HIS A 79 3.70 8.40 -14.42
N GLU A 80 3.37 9.64 -14.80
CA GLU A 80 3.20 10.76 -13.87
C GLU A 80 1.95 10.59 -12.99
N LEU A 81 0.82 10.16 -13.57
CA LEU A 81 -0.40 9.81 -12.83
C LEU A 81 -0.13 8.69 -11.81
N VAL A 82 0.50 7.59 -12.25
CA VAL A 82 0.86 6.47 -11.38
C VAL A 82 1.80 6.94 -10.27
N ARG A 83 2.82 7.73 -10.59
CA ARG A 83 3.82 8.17 -9.60
C ARG A 83 3.24 9.14 -8.57
N ARG A 84 2.38 10.08 -8.97
CA ARG A 84 1.86 11.11 -8.07
C ARG A 84 0.66 10.65 -7.26
N GLN A 85 -0.24 9.87 -7.86
CA GLN A 85 -1.52 9.53 -7.24
C GLN A 85 -1.53 8.11 -6.67
N LEU A 86 -1.02 7.13 -7.42
CA LEU A 86 -1.14 5.72 -7.04
C LEU A 86 0.01 5.21 -6.18
N ALA A 87 1.24 5.61 -6.46
CA ALA A 87 2.40 5.11 -5.73
C ALA A 87 2.38 5.43 -4.22
N PRO A 88 2.01 6.65 -3.77
CA PRO A 88 1.90 6.95 -2.34
C PRO A 88 0.80 6.14 -1.66
N GLN A 89 -0.38 6.06 -2.29
CA GLN A 89 -1.53 5.31 -1.75
C GLN A 89 -1.24 3.82 -1.67
N ARG A 90 -0.58 3.27 -2.70
CA ARG A 90 -0.12 1.87 -2.71
C ARG A 90 0.89 1.59 -1.59
N ALA A 91 1.81 2.52 -1.32
CA ALA A 91 2.77 2.38 -0.23
C ALA A 91 2.08 2.39 1.15
N SER A 92 1.12 3.30 1.37
CA SER A 92 0.34 3.37 2.60
C SER A 92 -0.49 2.10 2.84
N LEU A 93 -1.18 1.61 1.80
CA LEU A 93 -1.94 0.36 1.87
C LEU A 93 -1.02 -0.84 2.19
N ARG A 94 0.14 -0.94 1.54
CA ARG A 94 1.13 -2.00 1.83
C ARG A 94 1.58 -1.98 3.27
N ALA A 95 1.92 -0.79 3.80
CA ALA A 95 2.33 -0.65 5.19
C ALA A 95 1.21 -1.07 6.16
N ALA A 96 -0.04 -0.73 5.86
CA ALA A 96 -1.18 -1.14 6.68
C ALA A 96 -1.41 -2.66 6.65
N ILE A 97 -1.25 -3.32 5.50
CA ILE A 97 -1.38 -4.78 5.39
C ILE A 97 -0.26 -5.50 6.15
N VAL A 98 0.99 -5.00 6.07
CA VAL A 98 2.10 -5.55 6.86
C VAL A 98 1.84 -5.40 8.36
N GLN A 99 1.27 -4.26 8.81
CA GLN A 99 0.87 -4.09 10.21
C GLN A 99 -0.22 -5.07 10.67
N LEU A 100 -1.04 -5.58 9.75
CA LEU A 100 -2.02 -6.63 10.05
C LEU A 100 -1.40 -8.04 10.13
N GLY A 101 -0.09 -8.19 9.91
CA GLY A 101 0.58 -9.48 9.83
C GLY A 101 0.66 -10.06 8.42
N GLY A 102 0.41 -9.25 7.38
CA GLY A 102 0.68 -9.64 5.99
C GLY A 102 2.17 -9.73 5.70
N GLY A 103 2.56 -10.69 4.86
CA GLY A 103 3.95 -10.91 4.49
C GLY A 103 4.41 -9.94 3.40
N GLN A 104 5.73 -9.77 3.29
CA GLN A 104 6.32 -9.00 2.20
C GLN A 104 7.48 -9.79 1.56
N ASP A 105 7.47 -9.88 0.23
CA ASP A 105 8.59 -10.46 -0.52
C ASP A 105 9.78 -9.47 -0.60
N PRO A 106 10.98 -9.92 -1.03
CA PRO A 106 12.14 -9.03 -1.18
C PRO A 106 11.94 -7.90 -2.22
N SER A 107 10.93 -8.01 -3.09
CA SER A 107 10.56 -7.00 -4.08
C SER A 107 9.53 -5.99 -3.54
N GLY A 108 9.11 -6.13 -2.29
CA GLY A 108 8.16 -5.25 -1.63
C GLY A 108 6.68 -5.56 -1.93
N ASN A 109 6.36 -6.70 -2.52
CA ASN A 109 4.98 -7.13 -2.76
C ASN A 109 4.40 -7.80 -1.52
N VAL A 110 3.10 -7.57 -1.31
CA VAL A 110 2.35 -8.22 -0.24
C VAL A 110 2.11 -9.67 -0.66
N ILE A 111 2.45 -10.58 0.24
CA ILE A 111 2.22 -12.03 0.08
C ILE A 111 1.50 -12.54 1.33
N ASP A 112 0.73 -13.61 1.14
CA ASP A 112 0.16 -14.32 2.29
C ASP A 112 1.29 -15.01 3.05
N VAL A 113 1.32 -14.83 4.38
CA VAL A 113 2.27 -15.54 5.23
C VAL A 113 1.79 -16.99 5.38
N PRO A 114 2.63 -18.00 5.09
CA PRO A 114 2.26 -19.39 5.31
C PRO A 114 1.95 -19.63 6.79
N VAL A 115 0.86 -20.36 7.06
CA VAL A 115 0.41 -20.69 8.43
C VAL A 115 1.54 -21.33 9.26
N THR A 116 2.37 -22.16 8.64
CA THR A 116 3.50 -22.80 9.31
C THR A 116 4.55 -21.84 9.84
N VAL A 117 4.74 -20.68 9.19
CA VAL A 117 5.65 -19.63 9.66
C VAL A 117 5.02 -18.92 10.86
N LEU A 118 3.72 -18.61 10.79
CA LEU A 118 2.99 -18.03 11.92
C LEU A 118 3.02 -18.96 13.14
N ASP A 119 2.83 -20.26 12.96
CA ASP A 119 2.90 -21.24 14.04
C ASP A 119 4.29 -21.27 14.72
N GLN A 120 5.37 -21.12 13.93
CA GLN A 120 6.73 -21.04 14.46
C GLN A 120 6.96 -19.76 15.25
N GLU A 121 6.49 -18.61 14.75
CA GLU A 121 6.59 -17.33 15.46
C GLU A 121 5.77 -17.34 16.76
N ILE A 122 4.56 -17.90 16.73
CA ILE A 122 3.72 -18.07 17.92
C ILE A 122 4.41 -18.97 18.95
N ALA A 123 5.00 -20.10 18.51
CA ALA A 123 5.73 -20.99 19.40
C ALA A 123 6.94 -20.28 20.03
N ALA A 124 7.71 -19.51 19.25
CA ALA A 124 8.83 -18.73 19.75
C ALA A 124 8.39 -17.67 20.79
N ALA A 125 7.34 -16.89 20.47
CA ALA A 125 6.78 -15.91 21.38
C ALA A 125 6.24 -16.54 22.68
N ALA A 126 5.65 -17.74 22.60
CA ALA A 126 5.20 -18.49 23.77
C ALA A 126 6.38 -18.93 24.65
N THR A 127 7.49 -19.37 24.06
CA THR A 127 8.70 -19.72 24.81
C THR A 127 9.32 -18.52 25.51
N GLU A 128 9.44 -17.38 24.82
CA GLU A 128 9.95 -16.13 25.40
C GLU A 128 9.04 -15.65 26.55
N SER A 129 7.72 -15.68 26.34
CA SER A 129 6.75 -15.31 27.37
C SER A 129 6.86 -16.20 28.61
N ALA A 130 7.09 -17.50 28.44
CA ALA A 130 7.28 -18.43 29.55
C ALA A 130 8.59 -18.16 30.31
N GLU A 131 9.68 -17.81 29.61
CA GLU A 131 10.94 -17.39 30.21
C GLU A 131 10.78 -16.11 31.03
N LEU A 132 10.15 -15.08 30.46
CA LEU A 132 9.86 -13.82 31.15
C LEU A 132 8.95 -14.06 32.37
N GLY A 133 7.94 -14.93 32.24
CA GLY A 133 7.07 -15.32 33.34
C GLY A 133 7.82 -15.98 34.50
N ARG A 134 8.74 -16.90 34.20
CA ARG A 134 9.62 -17.52 35.23
C ARG A 134 10.49 -16.47 35.92
N ARG A 135 11.12 -15.59 35.13
CA ARG A 135 11.98 -14.55 35.69
C ARG A 135 11.22 -13.57 36.59
N MET A 136 9.98 -13.26 36.24
CA MET A 136 9.12 -12.42 37.06
C MET A 136 8.82 -13.06 38.43
N VAL A 137 8.53 -14.36 38.46
CA VAL A 137 8.29 -15.09 39.73
C VAL A 137 9.54 -15.08 40.60
N GLU A 138 10.71 -15.37 40.03
CA GLU A 138 11.99 -15.31 40.76
C GLU A 138 12.23 -13.94 41.41
N LEU A 139 11.96 -12.85 40.68
CA LEU A 139 12.11 -11.49 41.20
C LEU A 139 11.11 -11.17 42.33
N TYR A 140 9.88 -11.69 42.25
CA TYR A 140 8.91 -11.55 43.34
C TYR A 140 9.34 -12.33 44.59
N ASP A 141 9.86 -13.54 44.43
CA ASP A 141 10.38 -14.34 45.55
C ASP A 141 11.58 -13.65 46.21
N GLU A 142 12.52 -13.13 45.41
CA GLU A 142 13.66 -12.33 45.89
C GLU A 142 13.19 -11.09 46.67
N ALA A 143 12.18 -10.37 46.15
CA ALA A 143 11.61 -9.21 46.82
C ALA A 143 10.93 -9.56 48.16
N ALA A 144 10.22 -10.69 48.22
CA ALA A 144 9.58 -11.17 49.45
C ALA A 144 10.62 -11.54 50.52
N LEU A 145 11.69 -12.23 50.14
CA LEU A 145 12.81 -12.52 51.05
C LEU A 145 13.48 -11.24 51.55
N LEU A 146 13.63 -10.24 50.68
CA LEU A 146 14.24 -8.97 51.05
C LEU A 146 13.35 -8.18 52.01
N ALA A 147 12.03 -8.19 51.80
CA ALA A 147 11.05 -7.58 52.69
C ALA A 147 11.06 -8.22 54.09
N THR A 148 10.98 -9.56 54.17
CA THR A 148 11.05 -10.28 55.46
C THR A 148 12.36 -10.04 56.21
N ARG A 149 13.49 -9.93 55.50
CA ARG A 149 14.78 -9.58 56.10
C ARG A 149 14.76 -8.16 56.67
N ILE A 150 14.20 -7.19 55.94
CA ILE A 150 14.06 -5.81 56.42
C ILE A 150 13.17 -5.78 57.67
N GLU A 151 12.03 -6.46 57.67
CA GLU A 151 11.13 -6.53 58.82
C GLU A 151 11.84 -7.10 60.05
N ALA A 152 12.58 -8.20 59.89
CA ALA A 152 13.37 -8.79 60.98
C ALA A 152 14.44 -7.83 61.52
N GLU A 153 15.15 -7.11 60.63
CA GLU A 153 16.14 -6.12 61.04
C GLU A 153 15.51 -4.97 61.83
N VAL A 154 14.37 -4.44 61.35
CA VAL A 154 13.61 -3.37 62.03
C VAL A 154 13.16 -3.82 63.42
N MET A 155 12.61 -5.03 63.56
CA MET A 155 12.15 -5.55 64.84
C MET A 155 13.30 -5.83 65.83
N SER A 156 14.48 -6.20 65.33
CA SER A 156 15.67 -6.44 66.16
C SER A 156 16.29 -5.16 66.73
N LYS A 157 16.12 -4.03 66.03
CA LYS A 157 16.48 -2.69 66.52
C LYS A 157 15.40 -2.21 67.48
N SER A 158 15.46 -2.73 68.71
CA SER A 158 14.60 -2.30 69.81
C SER A 158 14.56 -0.78 69.92
N VAL A 159 13.35 -0.21 69.83
CA VAL A 159 13.11 1.19 70.15
C VAL A 159 13.32 1.35 71.67
N PRO A 160 14.22 2.22 72.14
CA PRO A 160 14.35 2.48 73.56
C PRO A 160 13.03 3.07 74.06
N SER A 161 12.34 2.35 74.96
CA SER A 161 11.15 2.88 75.64
C SER A 161 11.54 4.06 76.57
N PRO A 162 10.71 5.10 76.63
CA PRO A 162 10.90 6.22 77.57
C PRO A 162 10.73 5.81 79.04
#